data_AF-A0A7X5SCX0-F1
#
_entry.id   AF-A0A7X5SCX0-F1
#
_cell.length_a   1.000
_cell.length_b   1.000
_cell.length_c   1.000
_cell.angle_alpha   90.00
_cell.angle_beta   90.00
_cell.angle_gamma   90.00
#
_symmetry.space_group_name_H-M   'P 1'
#
loop_
_entity.id
_entity.type
_entity.pdbx_description
1 polymer ?
#
loop_
_entity_poly.entity_id
_entity_poly.type
_entity_poly.pdbx_seq_one_letter_code
_entity_poly.pdbx_strand_id
1 'polypeptide(L)'
;MRVSGAFRNSSLQGAYLILAARALGLDAGPMSGFDNDKVDAAFFAGTPIKSNFLVNLGYGDPAGLFPRLPRLSFDEVARIE
;
A
#
# COMPACT_ATOMS: atom_id res chain seq x y z
N MET A 1 -18.98 3.82 -11.74
CA MET A 1 -18.04 2.77 -11.29
C MET A 1 -18.41 2.39 -9.86
N ARG A 2 -18.48 1.09 -9.50
CA ARG A 2 -18.84 0.68 -8.12
C ARG A 2 -17.65 0.96 -7.18
N VAL A 3 -17.88 1.57 -6.03
CA VAL A 3 -16.85 1.93 -5.03
C VAL A 3 -15.95 0.74 -4.67
N SER A 4 -16.54 -0.45 -4.48
CA SER A 4 -15.81 -1.70 -4.23
C SER A 4 -14.81 -2.07 -5.34
N GLY A 5 -15.16 -1.84 -6.61
CA GLY A 5 -14.27 -2.09 -7.75
C GLY A 5 -13.12 -1.09 -7.82
N ALA A 6 -13.39 0.19 -7.54
CA ALA A 6 -12.36 1.23 -7.49
C ALA A 6 -11.32 0.97 -6.39
N PHE A 7 -11.78 0.57 -5.20
CA PHE A 7 -10.91 0.20 -4.10
C PHE A 7 -10.00 -0.99 -4.46
N ARG A 8 -10.55 -2.09 -4.98
CA ARG A 8 -9.74 -3.26 -5.39
C ARG A 8 -8.74 -2.91 -6.49
N ASN A 9 -9.18 -2.19 -7.52
CA ASN A 9 -8.33 -1.85 -8.66
C ASN A 9 -7.16 -0.94 -8.24
N SER A 10 -7.42 0.04 -7.37
CA SER A 10 -6.35 0.91 -6.84
C SER A 10 -5.38 0.15 -5.94
N SER A 11 -5.84 -0.81 -5.13
CA SER A 11 -4.93 -1.66 -4.32
C SER A 11 -4.02 -2.52 -5.21
N LEU A 12 -4.54 -3.09 -6.30
CA LEU A 12 -3.75 -3.87 -7.25
C LEU A 12 -2.70 -3.01 -7.96
N GLN A 13 -3.09 -1.84 -8.48
CA GLN A 13 -2.14 -0.88 -9.06
C GLN A 13 -1.08 -0.44 -8.05
N GLY A 14 -1.51 -0.23 -6.81
CA GLY A 14 -0.64 0.04 -5.68
C GLY A 14 0.42 -1.02 -5.41
N ALA A 15 0.05 -2.29 -5.50
CA ALA A 15 1.00 -3.40 -5.38
C ALA A 15 2.07 -3.35 -6.48
N TYR A 16 1.68 -3.07 -7.73
CA TYR A 16 2.63 -2.90 -8.82
C TYR A 16 3.57 -1.70 -8.61
N LEU A 17 3.07 -0.58 -8.09
CA LEU A 17 3.90 0.57 -7.73
C LEU A 17 4.97 0.18 -6.70
N ILE A 18 4.59 -0.54 -5.64
CA ILE A 18 5.51 -1.00 -4.59
C ILE A 18 6.58 -1.93 -5.18
N LEU A 19 6.19 -2.87 -6.05
CA LEU A 19 7.13 -3.78 -6.71
C LEU A 19 8.10 -3.04 -7.63
N ALA A 20 7.59 -2.10 -8.44
CA ALA A 20 8.41 -1.31 -9.34
C ALA A 20 9.41 -0.41 -8.58
N ALA A 21 8.97 0.27 -7.52
CA ALA A 21 9.84 1.08 -6.68
C ALA A 21 11.01 0.26 -6.10
N ARG A 22 10.71 -0.92 -5.55
CA ARG A 22 11.73 -1.85 -5.03
C ARG A 22 12.68 -2.33 -6.10
N ALA A 23 12.18 -2.65 -7.30
CA ALA A 23 13.02 -3.07 -8.42
C ALA A 23 13.99 -1.96 -8.88
N LEU A 24 13.60 -0.70 -8.70
CA LEU A 24 14.43 0.49 -8.98
C LEU A 24 15.36 0.87 -7.80
N GLY A 25 15.42 0.05 -6.74
CA GLY A 25 16.30 0.27 -5.60
C GLY A 25 15.74 1.24 -4.54
N LEU A 26 14.45 1.56 -4.57
CA LEU A 26 13.79 2.35 -3.53
C LEU A 26 13.15 1.46 -2.47
N ASP A 27 13.20 1.91 -1.23
CA ASP A 27 12.34 1.41 -0.17
C ASP A 27 10.92 1.95 -0.35
N ALA A 28 9.95 1.12 0.01
CA ALA A 28 8.53 1.43 -0.10
C ALA A 28 7.80 1.03 1.20
N GLY A 29 7.29 2.05 1.91
CA GLY A 29 6.52 1.92 3.15
C GLY A 29 5.02 2.17 2.90
N PRO A 30 4.22 1.14 2.56
CA PRO A 30 2.78 1.28 2.41
C PRO A 30 2.09 1.39 3.77
N MET A 31 1.13 2.30 3.89
CA MET A 31 0.42 2.59 5.14
C MET A 31 -1.09 2.72 4.92
N SER A 32 -1.86 2.08 5.80
CA SER A 32 -3.32 2.26 5.92
C SER A 32 -3.74 3.00 7.19
N GLY A 33 -2.82 3.21 8.15
CA GLY A 33 -3.09 3.83 9.44
C GLY A 33 -3.07 5.36 9.41
N PHE A 34 -3.84 5.98 8.51
CA PHE A 34 -3.95 7.43 8.38
C PHE A 34 -5.42 7.87 8.34
N ASP A 35 -5.66 9.17 8.45
CA ASP A 35 -6.99 9.76 8.37
C ASP A 35 -7.34 10.08 6.90
N ASN A 36 -8.12 9.19 6.27
CA ASN A 36 -8.54 9.34 4.88
C ASN A 36 -9.32 10.63 4.64
N ASP A 37 -10.21 11.03 5.55
CA ASP A 37 -11.04 12.21 5.37
C ASP A 37 -10.19 13.49 5.35
N LYS A 38 -9.15 13.57 6.20
CA LYS A 38 -8.19 14.68 6.16
C LYS A 38 -7.35 14.70 4.88
N VAL A 39 -6.89 13.55 4.40
CA VAL A 39 -6.14 13.46 3.13
C VAL A 39 -7.03 13.85 1.96
N ASP A 40 -8.24 13.33 1.90
CA ASP A 40 -9.22 13.67 0.87
C ASP A 40 -9.56 15.15 0.86
N ALA A 41 -9.78 15.75 2.04
CA ALA A 41 -10.04 17.19 2.16
C ALA A 41 -8.83 18.03 1.72
N ALA A 42 -7.61 17.60 2.02
CA ALA A 42 -6.41 18.36 1.68
C ALA A 42 -6.04 18.28 0.19
N PHE A 43 -6.21 17.11 -0.44
CA PHE A 43 -5.65 16.84 -1.77
C PHE A 43 -6.70 16.57 -2.86
N PHE A 44 -7.92 16.21 -2.48
CA PHE A 44 -8.95 15.74 -3.41
C PHE A 44 -10.29 16.46 -3.26
N ALA A 45 -10.32 17.60 -2.56
CA ALA A 45 -11.53 18.40 -2.36
C ALA A 45 -12.22 18.75 -3.69
N GLY A 46 -13.55 18.58 -3.73
CA GLY A 46 -14.35 18.84 -4.93
C GLY A 46 -14.26 17.74 -6.00
N THR A 47 -13.53 16.65 -5.75
CA THR A 47 -13.43 15.50 -6.67
C THR A 47 -14.10 14.26 -6.09
N PRO A 48 -14.42 13.24 -6.92
CA PRO A 48 -14.88 11.94 -6.42
C PRO A 48 -13.73 11.01 -5.99
N ILE A 49 -12.47 11.48 -5.99
CA ILE A 49 -11.30 10.66 -5.64
C ILE A 49 -11.29 10.43 -4.13
N LYS A 50 -10.91 9.22 -3.74
CA LYS A 50 -10.77 8.78 -2.35
C LYS A 50 -9.41 8.15 -2.13
N SER A 51 -8.72 8.53 -1.07
CA SER A 51 -7.47 7.92 -0.67
C SER A 51 -7.70 6.46 -0.28
N ASN A 52 -6.84 5.56 -0.77
CA ASN A 52 -6.88 4.14 -0.43
C ASN A 52 -5.78 3.83 0.61
N PHE A 53 -4.53 4.07 0.24
CA PHE A 53 -3.36 3.90 1.09
C PHE A 53 -2.29 4.91 0.68
N LEU A 54 -1.32 5.14 1.56
CA LEU A 54 -0.15 5.99 1.30
C LEU A 54 1.09 5.11 1.10
N VAL A 55 2.08 5.60 0.35
CA VAL A 55 3.39 4.96 0.21
C VAL A 55 4.48 6.00 0.36
N ASN A 56 5.30 5.87 1.40
CA ASN A 56 6.58 6.59 1.44
C ASN A 56 7.58 5.87 0.54
N LEU A 57 8.24 6.63 -0.33
CA LEU A 57 9.31 6.15 -1.20
C LEU A 57 10.61 6.88 -0.84
N GLY A 58 11.73 6.16 -0.85
CA GLY A 58 13.04 6.74 -0.58
C GLY A 58 14.10 5.69 -0.33
N TYR A 59 15.16 6.09 0.36
CA TYR A 59 16.20 5.20 0.86
C TYR A 59 16.07 5.16 2.39
N GLY A 60 15.70 4.01 2.92
CA GLY A 60 15.57 3.80 4.36
C GLY A 60 16.93 3.81 5.04
N ASP A 61 16.99 4.36 6.25
CA ASP A 61 18.16 4.23 7.10
C ASP A 61 18.27 2.77 7.59
N PRO A 62 19.31 2.01 7.20
CA PRO A 62 19.47 0.62 7.59
C PRO A 62 19.47 0.41 9.12
N ALA A 63 19.86 1.42 9.91
CA ALA A 63 19.85 1.35 11.36
C ALA A 63 18.42 1.35 11.95
N GLY A 64 17.44 1.90 11.23
CA GLY A 64 16.04 1.97 11.64
C GLY A 64 15.16 0.87 11.04
N LEU A 65 15.70 0.02 10.16
CA LEU A 65 14.93 -1.04 9.51
C LEU A 65 14.73 -2.23 10.45
N PHE A 66 13.46 -2.62 10.62
CA PHE A 66 13.12 -3.86 11.30
C PHE A 66 13.44 -5.07 10.40
N PRO A 67 13.86 -6.21 10.99
CA PRO A 67 13.86 -7.48 10.29
C PRO A 67 12.49 -7.79 9.72
N ARG A 68 12.46 -8.56 8.63
CA ARG A 68 11.20 -9.02 8.03
C ARG A 68 10.34 -9.73 9.08
N LEU A 69 9.15 -9.21 9.33
CA LEU A 69 8.19 -9.81 10.27
C LEU A 69 7.81 -11.25 9.85
N PRO A 70 7.42 -12.11 10.80
CA PRO A 70 6.96 -13.47 10.52
C PRO A 70 5.89 -13.49 9.44
N ARG A 71 6.01 -14.44 8.51
CA ARG A 71 4.98 -14.71 7.50
C ARG A 71 4.36 -16.06 7.83
N LEU A 72 3.05 -16.14 7.66
CA LEU A 72 2.33 -17.41 7.73
C LEU A 72 2.96 -18.40 6.75
N SER A 73 3.05 -19.66 7.17
CA SER A 73 3.44 -20.77 6.30
C SER A 73 2.38 -21.02 5.22
N PHE A 74 2.74 -21.78 4.18
CA PHE A 74 1.81 -22.07 3.08
C PHE A 74 0.55 -22.80 3.59
N ASP A 75 0.72 -23.80 4.44
CA ASP A 75 -0.37 -24.63 4.97
C ASP A 75 -1.35 -23.83 5.86
N GLU A 76 -0.93 -22.67 6.38
CA GLU A 76 -1.79 -21.76 7.13
C GLU A 76 -2.69 -20.90 6.23
N VAL A 77 -2.28 -20.63 4.99
CA VAL A 77 -2.95 -19.66 4.10
C VAL A 77 -3.56 -20.27 2.83
N ALA A 78 -3.18 -21.49 2.47
CA ALA A 78 -3.63 -22.15 1.26
C ALA A 78 -4.09 -23.59 1.54
N ARG A 79 -5.12 -24.02 0.82
CA ARG A 79 -5.59 -25.41 0.80
C ARG A 79 -5.54 -25.92 -0.62
N ILE A 80 -5.16 -27.18 -0.77
CA ILE A 80 -5.23 -27.92 -2.03
C ILE A 80 -6.21 -29.06 -1.73
N GLU A 81 -7.45 -28.86 -2.16
CA GLU A 81 -8.55 -29.83 -2.08
C GLU A 81 -9.11 -30.10 -3.47
#